data_AF-A0A921EBD0-F1
#
_entry.id   AF-A0A921EBD0-F1
#
_cell.length_a   1.000
_cell.length_b   1.000
_cell.length_c   1.000
_cell.angle_alpha   90.00
_cell.angle_beta   90.00
_cell.angle_gamma   90.00
#
_symmetry.space_group_name_H-M   'P 1'
#
loop_
_entity.id
_entity.type
_entity.pdbx_description
1 polymer ?
#
loop_
_entity_poly.entity_id
_entity_poly.type
_entity_poly.pdbx_seq_one_letter_code
_entity_poly.pdbx_strand_id
1 'polypeptide(L)'
;MKSVLKMVASVTVVIGTLSLGACSSSKQVSKTATHRPSKPASVKDIDIASMTKTEKSLVKEATAWLGTPYKYGGNTRSGVDCSGLVYHVFLNALDIKLPRNSRKQHEFCRKISKKDLATGDLVFFATTRGSKKVSHVGLYVGDGKMIHASTSRGVVCQNLSDDYYTRTFVGAGRVDSFASINKSKKSKPSKQKPQQDASPAPQPSVDEATPSPVPTVHIDDIDKVLKAGQPQSEPVKVDEPKDAPATTTTEPAPRVQEPLTPVRTAEPVPQASPDNADDGDDARSAVLRNLPDLR
;
A
#
# COMPACT_ATOMS: atom_id res chain seq x y z
N MET A 1 -80.32 10.33 25.21
CA MET A 1 -79.19 10.96 25.92
C MET A 1 -79.19 10.50 27.37
N LYS A 2 -78.12 9.83 27.85
CA LYS A 2 -77.73 9.53 29.25
C LYS A 2 -76.83 8.28 29.27
N SER A 3 -75.69 8.39 28.59
CA SER A 3 -74.68 7.33 28.50
C SER A 3 -73.43 7.72 29.33
N VAL A 4 -72.57 6.75 29.61
CA VAL A 4 -71.14 6.87 30.00
C VAL A 4 -70.78 7.40 31.41
N LEU A 5 -71.67 7.99 32.22
CA LEU A 5 -71.27 8.58 33.53
C LEU A 5 -71.13 7.61 34.74
N LYS A 6 -70.85 6.32 34.53
CA LYS A 6 -70.66 5.34 35.63
C LYS A 6 -69.32 4.59 35.61
N MET A 7 -68.38 4.99 34.74
CA MET A 7 -67.07 4.32 34.61
C MET A 7 -65.91 5.14 35.20
N VAL A 8 -66.09 5.71 36.40
CA VAL A 8 -65.04 6.43 37.14
C VAL A 8 -64.92 6.00 38.62
N ALA A 9 -65.88 5.20 39.12
CA ALA A 9 -65.91 4.75 40.51
C ALA A 9 -65.17 3.41 40.72
N SER A 10 -63.90 3.35 40.35
CA SER A 10 -62.98 2.26 40.76
C SER A 10 -61.53 2.72 40.81
N VAL A 11 -61.30 3.90 41.41
CA VAL A 11 -59.97 4.39 41.78
C VAL A 11 -59.84 4.32 43.30
N THR A 12 -59.54 3.13 43.82
CA THR A 12 -58.85 2.98 45.12
C THR A 12 -58.26 1.58 45.31
N VAL A 13 -56.96 1.55 45.65
CA VAL A 13 -56.27 0.46 46.38
C VAL A 13 -56.18 -0.92 45.71
N VAL A 14 -55.17 -1.11 44.86
CA VAL A 14 -54.17 -2.19 45.08
C VAL A 14 -52.78 -1.58 44.92
N ILE A 15 -52.22 -1.06 46.01
CA ILE A 15 -50.79 -0.78 46.11
C ILE A 15 -50.13 -2.11 46.48
N GLY A 16 -49.45 -2.76 45.53
CA GLY A 16 -48.84 -4.06 45.82
C GLY A 16 -48.30 -4.82 44.62
N THR A 17 -47.13 -4.44 44.12
CA THR A 17 -45.95 -5.33 44.03
C THR A 17 -44.79 -4.57 43.42
N LEU A 18 -43.80 -4.24 44.26
CA LEU A 18 -42.56 -3.59 43.87
C LEU A 18 -41.65 -4.61 43.16
N SER A 19 -41.95 -4.90 41.89
CA SER A 19 -41.12 -5.77 41.06
C SER A 19 -39.81 -5.07 40.73
N LEU A 20 -38.80 -5.31 41.57
CA LEU A 20 -37.41 -4.93 41.33
C LEU A 20 -36.87 -5.70 40.12
N GLY A 21 -37.20 -5.19 38.94
CA GLY A 21 -36.58 -5.57 37.68
C GLY A 21 -35.12 -5.18 37.72
N ALA A 22 -34.27 -6.08 38.22
CA ALA A 22 -32.83 -5.97 38.12
C ALA A 22 -32.44 -6.06 36.64
N CYS A 23 -32.45 -4.91 35.97
CA CYS A 23 -31.83 -4.74 34.66
C CYS A 23 -30.35 -5.03 34.81
N SER A 24 -29.98 -6.30 34.62
CA SER A 24 -28.61 -6.74 34.46
C SER A 24 -28.09 -6.07 33.19
N SER A 25 -27.56 -4.86 33.36
CA SER A 25 -26.83 -4.14 32.34
C SER A 25 -25.52 -4.89 32.16
N SER A 26 -25.60 -5.94 31.34
CA SER A 26 -24.44 -6.58 30.74
C SER A 26 -23.77 -5.51 29.90
N LYS A 27 -22.87 -4.76 30.55
CA LYS A 27 -21.85 -3.98 29.88
C LYS A 27 -21.10 -4.96 29.01
N GLN A 28 -21.46 -5.03 27.73
CA GLN A 28 -20.52 -5.51 26.74
C GLN A 28 -19.30 -4.61 26.92
N VAL A 29 -18.27 -5.18 27.55
CA VAL A 29 -16.92 -4.70 27.38
C VAL A 29 -16.66 -4.87 25.91
N SER A 30 -16.95 -3.82 25.14
CA SER A 30 -16.51 -3.66 23.77
C SER A 30 -15.02 -3.92 23.81
N LYS A 31 -14.62 -5.13 23.43
CA LYS A 31 -13.21 -5.53 23.43
C LYS A 31 -12.53 -4.48 22.57
N THR A 32 -11.75 -3.60 23.20
CA THR A 32 -10.93 -2.63 22.48
C THR A 32 -10.08 -3.46 21.56
N ALA A 33 -10.44 -3.48 20.28
CA ALA A 33 -9.88 -4.42 19.34
C ALA A 33 -8.44 -4.00 19.15
N THR A 34 -7.54 -4.66 19.88
CA THR A 34 -6.11 -4.62 19.61
C THR A 34 -5.99 -4.93 18.14
N HIS A 35 -5.53 -3.93 17.37
CA HIS A 35 -5.75 -3.86 15.93
C HIS A 35 -4.88 -4.91 15.23
N ARG A 36 -5.31 -6.18 15.32
CA ARG A 36 -4.61 -7.33 14.78
C ARG A 36 -4.67 -7.20 13.25
N PRO A 37 -3.53 -7.18 12.55
CA PRO A 37 -3.55 -7.13 11.10
C PRO A 37 -4.32 -8.35 10.57
N SER A 38 -5.22 -8.08 9.63
CA SER A 38 -5.96 -9.10 8.91
C SER A 38 -5.00 -10.10 8.24
N LYS A 39 -5.41 -11.37 8.21
CA LYS A 39 -4.67 -12.43 7.50
C LYS A 39 -4.57 -12.04 6.01
N PRO A 40 -3.45 -12.33 5.31
CA PRO A 40 -3.40 -12.23 3.86
C PRO A 40 -4.59 -12.92 3.19
N ALA A 41 -5.14 -12.29 2.16
CA ALA A 41 -6.18 -12.88 1.33
C ALA A 41 -5.55 -13.89 0.35
N SER A 42 -6.30 -14.92 -0.02
CA SER A 42 -5.88 -15.85 -1.08
C SER A 42 -6.03 -15.18 -2.45
N VAL A 43 -5.03 -15.39 -3.32
CA VAL A 43 -5.09 -15.00 -4.75
C VAL A 43 -5.74 -16.07 -5.62
N LYS A 44 -6.00 -17.27 -5.09
CA LYS A 44 -6.68 -18.35 -5.81
C LYS A 44 -8.19 -18.11 -5.93
N ASP A 45 -8.71 -17.25 -5.06
CA ASP A 45 -10.14 -16.94 -4.92
C ASP A 45 -10.56 -15.76 -5.83
N ILE A 46 -9.67 -15.34 -6.74
CA ILE A 46 -9.88 -14.24 -7.67
C ILE A 46 -10.44 -14.82 -8.98
N ASP A 47 -11.49 -14.23 -9.55
CA ASP A 47 -11.98 -14.62 -10.87
C ASP A 47 -11.03 -14.15 -11.99
N ILE A 48 -9.98 -14.93 -12.19
CA ILE A 48 -9.04 -14.75 -13.30
C ILE A 48 -9.70 -15.10 -14.64
N ALA A 49 -10.78 -15.91 -14.67
CA ALA A 49 -11.36 -16.38 -15.94
C ALA A 49 -11.96 -15.22 -16.74
N SER A 50 -12.75 -14.36 -16.09
CA SER A 50 -13.43 -13.21 -16.73
C SER A 50 -12.51 -12.05 -17.16
N MET A 51 -11.27 -12.02 -16.68
CA MET A 51 -10.30 -10.96 -16.99
C MET A 51 -9.83 -10.94 -18.45
N THR A 52 -9.50 -9.75 -18.96
CA THR A 52 -8.86 -9.59 -20.29
C THR A 52 -7.39 -10.05 -20.28
N LYS A 53 -6.79 -10.28 -21.47
CA LYS A 53 -5.36 -10.66 -21.59
C LYS A 53 -4.43 -9.65 -20.88
N THR A 54 -4.78 -8.37 -20.94
CA THR A 54 -4.05 -7.24 -20.32
C THR A 54 -4.15 -7.27 -18.79
N GLU A 55 -5.35 -7.50 -18.25
CA GLU A 55 -5.62 -7.65 -16.81
C GLU A 55 -4.92 -8.89 -16.25
N LYS A 56 -5.00 -10.02 -16.96
CA LYS A 56 -4.28 -11.27 -16.65
C LYS A 56 -2.76 -11.05 -16.60
N SER A 57 -2.20 -10.25 -17.51
CA SER A 57 -0.76 -9.91 -17.49
C SER A 57 -0.37 -9.16 -16.21
N LEU A 58 -1.11 -8.12 -15.84
CA LEU A 58 -0.88 -7.34 -14.61
C LEU A 58 -0.99 -8.21 -13.34
N VAL A 59 -2.03 -9.06 -13.25
CA VAL A 59 -2.22 -9.95 -12.09
C VAL A 59 -1.15 -11.03 -12.04
N LYS A 60 -0.74 -11.61 -13.18
CA LYS A 60 0.36 -12.60 -13.25
C LYS A 60 1.68 -11.99 -12.80
N GLU A 61 2.03 -10.80 -13.28
CA GLU A 61 3.26 -10.14 -12.83
C GLU A 61 3.16 -9.80 -11.34
N ALA A 62 2.08 -9.16 -10.86
CA ALA A 62 1.93 -8.80 -9.46
C ALA A 62 1.95 -10.01 -8.50
N THR A 63 1.35 -11.14 -8.89
CA THR A 63 1.39 -12.38 -8.10
C THR A 63 2.79 -12.99 -8.06
N ALA A 64 3.59 -12.84 -9.11
CA ALA A 64 4.99 -13.28 -9.10
C ALA A 64 5.87 -12.54 -8.08
N TRP A 65 5.47 -11.36 -7.60
CA TRP A 65 6.18 -10.61 -6.54
C TRP A 65 5.82 -11.04 -5.11
N LEU A 66 4.78 -11.85 -4.89
CA LEU A 66 4.33 -12.24 -3.55
C LEU A 66 5.47 -12.83 -2.70
N GLY A 67 5.53 -12.42 -1.42
CA GLY A 67 6.59 -12.79 -0.49
C GLY A 67 7.87 -11.93 -0.58
N THR A 68 8.04 -11.09 -1.62
CA THR A 68 9.17 -10.14 -1.69
C THR A 68 9.17 -9.22 -0.46
N PRO A 69 10.27 -9.09 0.30
CA PRO A 69 10.32 -8.22 1.48
C PRO A 69 10.01 -6.75 1.17
N TYR A 70 9.49 -6.02 2.15
CA TYR A 70 9.35 -4.58 2.01
C TYR A 70 10.71 -3.90 2.26
N LYS A 71 11.09 -2.98 1.36
CA LYS A 71 12.24 -2.09 1.55
C LYS A 71 11.87 -0.72 1.02
N TYR A 72 12.00 0.32 1.85
CA TYR A 72 11.74 1.71 1.44
C TYR A 72 12.71 2.12 0.31
N GLY A 73 12.20 2.69 -0.78
CA GLY A 73 12.97 2.97 -1.99
C GLY A 73 13.35 1.71 -2.81
N GLY A 74 12.92 0.53 -2.38
CA GLY A 74 13.28 -0.76 -2.97
C GLY A 74 12.68 -0.97 -4.36
N ASN A 75 13.46 -1.62 -5.22
CA ASN A 75 13.17 -1.87 -6.64
C ASN A 75 13.63 -3.26 -7.11
N THR A 76 13.79 -4.23 -6.20
CA THR A 76 14.30 -5.58 -6.54
C THR A 76 13.50 -6.69 -5.85
N ARG A 77 13.69 -7.94 -6.28
CA ARG A 77 13.14 -9.13 -5.60
C ARG A 77 13.72 -9.40 -4.20
N SER A 78 14.79 -8.71 -3.81
CA SER A 78 15.31 -8.72 -2.43
C SER A 78 14.70 -7.63 -1.54
N GLY A 79 13.95 -6.67 -2.10
CA GLY A 79 13.25 -5.64 -1.34
C GLY A 79 12.59 -4.61 -2.24
N VAL A 80 11.29 -4.36 -2.02
CA VAL A 80 10.49 -3.43 -2.83
C VAL A 80 9.59 -2.54 -1.97
N ASP A 81 9.35 -1.29 -2.37
CA ASP A 81 8.29 -0.46 -1.77
C ASP A 81 6.96 -0.53 -2.56
N CYS A 82 5.93 0.12 -2.03
CA CYS A 82 4.58 0.06 -2.61
C CYS A 82 4.51 0.63 -4.04
N SER A 83 5.11 1.80 -4.26
CA SER A 83 5.20 2.45 -5.56
C SER A 83 6.13 1.73 -6.52
N GLY A 84 7.21 1.14 -6.02
CA GLY A 84 8.17 0.35 -6.78
C GLY A 84 7.59 -0.96 -7.29
N LEU A 85 6.81 -1.66 -6.47
CA LEU A 85 6.06 -2.84 -6.88
C LEU A 85 5.14 -2.50 -8.06
N VAL A 86 4.28 -1.49 -7.88
CA VAL A 86 3.32 -1.05 -8.90
C VAL A 86 4.03 -0.58 -10.18
N TYR A 87 5.15 0.13 -10.06
CA TYR A 87 6.00 0.51 -11.18
C TYR A 87 6.48 -0.69 -11.99
N HIS A 88 7.07 -1.70 -11.32
CA HIS A 88 7.57 -2.88 -12.02
C HIS A 88 6.46 -3.71 -12.63
N VAL A 89 5.30 -3.81 -11.96
CA VAL A 89 4.15 -4.53 -12.53
C VAL A 89 3.69 -3.90 -13.85
N PHE A 90 3.51 -2.58 -13.89
CA PHE A 90 3.09 -1.90 -15.13
C PHE A 90 4.16 -1.87 -16.22
N LEU A 91 5.44 -1.74 -15.84
CA LEU A 91 6.55 -1.78 -16.78
C LEU A 91 6.72 -3.18 -17.38
N ASN A 92 6.83 -4.22 -16.55
CA ASN A 92 7.12 -5.57 -17.02
C ASN A 92 5.94 -6.20 -17.77
N ALA A 93 4.70 -5.93 -17.34
CA ALA A 93 3.52 -6.55 -17.94
C ALA A 93 3.02 -5.85 -19.21
N LEU A 94 3.28 -4.54 -19.37
CA LEU A 94 2.65 -3.67 -20.38
C LEU A 94 3.56 -2.57 -21.00
N ASP A 95 4.85 -2.49 -20.60
CA ASP A 95 5.78 -1.40 -20.92
C ASP A 95 5.27 0.02 -20.56
N ILE A 96 4.45 0.12 -19.49
CA ILE A 96 3.93 1.41 -19.01
C ILE A 96 4.81 1.93 -17.86
N LYS A 97 5.60 2.98 -18.15
CA LYS A 97 6.43 3.68 -17.15
C LYS A 97 5.58 4.60 -16.27
N LEU A 98 5.33 4.17 -15.04
CA LEU A 98 4.67 4.98 -14.02
C LEU A 98 5.66 5.91 -13.29
N PRO A 99 5.20 7.00 -12.64
CA PRO A 99 6.01 7.74 -11.69
C PRO A 99 6.48 6.86 -10.52
N ARG A 100 7.65 7.15 -9.94
CA ARG A 100 8.25 6.30 -8.89
C ARG A 100 7.77 6.56 -7.46
N ASN A 101 6.81 7.48 -7.28
CA ASN A 101 6.26 7.88 -5.99
C ASN A 101 4.73 7.71 -5.99
N SER A 102 4.16 7.13 -4.93
CA SER A 102 2.73 6.80 -4.84
C SER A 102 1.79 8.01 -5.00
N ARG A 103 2.19 9.22 -4.57
CA ARG A 103 1.41 10.44 -4.78
C ARG A 103 1.42 10.87 -6.25
N LYS A 104 2.59 10.83 -6.91
CA LYS A 104 2.69 11.10 -8.35
C LYS A 104 1.94 10.04 -9.18
N GLN A 105 1.90 8.78 -8.74
CA GLN A 105 1.06 7.74 -9.36
C GLN A 105 -0.44 8.04 -9.23
N HIS A 106 -0.89 8.57 -8.09
CA HIS A 106 -2.27 9.02 -7.91
C HIS A 106 -2.63 10.21 -8.82
N GLU A 107 -1.71 11.17 -8.98
CA GLU A 107 -1.86 12.31 -9.89
C GLU A 107 -1.84 11.90 -11.38
N PHE A 108 -1.07 10.88 -11.74
CA PHE A 108 -0.95 10.32 -13.09
C PHE A 108 -2.19 9.52 -13.53
N CYS A 109 -3.03 9.06 -12.60
CA CYS A 109 -4.22 8.28 -12.92
C CYS A 109 -5.46 9.15 -13.07
N ARG A 110 -6.34 8.82 -14.04
CA ARG A 110 -7.72 9.30 -14.00
C ARG A 110 -8.40 8.71 -12.77
N LYS A 111 -9.00 9.56 -11.94
CA LYS A 111 -9.75 9.17 -10.74
C LYS A 111 -10.92 8.24 -11.08
N ILE A 112 -11.14 7.23 -10.24
CA ILE A 112 -12.21 6.23 -10.33
C ILE A 112 -12.93 6.16 -8.98
N SER A 113 -14.26 5.98 -8.97
CA SER A 113 -15.00 5.77 -7.73
C SER A 113 -14.79 4.34 -7.21
N LYS A 114 -14.83 4.13 -5.89
CA LYS A 114 -14.61 2.80 -5.28
C LYS A 114 -15.59 1.73 -5.80
N LYS A 115 -16.79 2.12 -6.24
CA LYS A 115 -17.79 1.24 -6.86
C LYS A 115 -17.47 0.83 -8.31
N ASP A 116 -16.62 1.58 -9.00
CA ASP A 116 -16.29 1.43 -10.43
C ASP A 116 -14.88 0.80 -10.61
N LEU A 117 -14.33 0.24 -9.53
CA LEU A 117 -13.05 -0.45 -9.48
C LEU A 117 -13.06 -1.70 -10.37
N ALA A 118 -12.08 -1.77 -11.27
CA ALA A 118 -11.83 -2.90 -12.15
C ALA A 118 -10.37 -3.35 -12.04
N THR A 119 -10.10 -4.63 -12.30
CA THR A 119 -8.76 -5.22 -12.24
C THR A 119 -7.74 -4.38 -13.01
N GLY A 120 -6.59 -4.12 -12.39
CA GLY A 120 -5.55 -3.23 -12.92
C GLY A 120 -5.67 -1.77 -12.46
N ASP A 121 -6.74 -1.39 -11.76
CA ASP A 121 -6.79 -0.08 -11.10
C ASP A 121 -5.81 0.02 -9.93
N LEU A 122 -5.41 1.25 -9.60
CA LEU A 122 -4.60 1.56 -8.44
C LEU A 122 -5.47 2.10 -7.31
N VAL A 123 -5.23 1.61 -6.10
CA VAL A 123 -5.89 2.03 -4.85
C VAL A 123 -4.89 2.72 -3.94
N PHE A 124 -5.26 3.89 -3.41
CA PHE A 124 -4.36 4.80 -2.72
C PHE A 124 -4.82 5.06 -1.28
N PHE A 125 -3.84 5.14 -0.37
CA PHE A 125 -4.10 5.22 1.07
C PHE A 125 -3.21 6.25 1.77
N ALA A 126 -3.73 6.79 2.88
CA ALA A 126 -3.02 7.64 3.84
C ALA A 126 -2.67 6.81 5.08
N THR A 127 -1.53 6.15 5.01
CA THR A 127 -0.98 5.28 6.08
C THR A 127 -0.05 6.03 7.04
N THR A 128 0.42 7.23 6.67
CA THR A 128 1.18 8.12 7.55
C THR A 128 0.26 8.74 8.60
N ARG A 129 0.53 8.46 9.88
CA ARG A 129 -0.27 8.98 11.01
C ARG A 129 -0.34 10.51 10.99
N GLY A 130 -1.54 11.05 11.18
CA GLY A 130 -1.81 12.50 11.15
C GLY A 130 -1.92 13.10 9.74
N SER A 131 -1.64 12.35 8.67
CA SER A 131 -1.77 12.84 7.30
C SER A 131 -3.02 12.29 6.60
N LYS A 132 -3.64 13.12 5.75
CA LYS A 132 -4.64 12.69 4.74
C LYS A 132 -4.04 12.58 3.33
N LYS A 133 -2.73 12.82 3.17
CA LYS A 133 -2.04 12.77 1.87
C LYS A 133 -1.73 11.31 1.51
N VAL A 134 -1.76 10.98 0.22
CA VAL A 134 -1.33 9.66 -0.28
C VAL A 134 0.10 9.39 0.18
N SER A 135 0.29 8.24 0.82
CA SER A 135 1.56 7.69 1.28
C SER A 135 1.76 6.22 0.86
N HIS A 136 0.70 5.51 0.48
CA HIS A 136 0.72 4.10 0.12
C HIS A 136 -0.17 3.78 -1.09
N VAL A 137 0.17 2.74 -1.84
CA VAL A 137 -0.53 2.30 -3.05
C VAL A 137 -0.60 0.76 -3.12
N GLY A 138 -1.64 0.24 -3.76
CA GLY A 138 -1.76 -1.17 -4.14
C GLY A 138 -2.39 -1.32 -5.53
N LEU A 139 -2.17 -2.46 -6.17
CA LEU A 139 -2.85 -2.88 -7.40
C LEU A 139 -4.15 -3.59 -7.03
N TYR A 140 -5.29 -3.13 -7.52
CA TYR A 140 -6.55 -3.84 -7.40
C TYR A 140 -6.59 -5.02 -8.37
N VAL A 141 -6.90 -6.20 -7.84
CA VAL A 141 -6.81 -7.48 -8.58
C VAL A 141 -8.17 -8.17 -8.78
N GLY A 142 -9.27 -7.49 -8.48
CA GLY A 142 -10.63 -8.06 -8.49
C GLY A 142 -11.13 -8.44 -7.10
N ASP A 143 -12.41 -8.80 -7.01
CA ASP A 143 -13.07 -9.41 -5.82
C ASP A 143 -12.82 -8.71 -4.47
N GLY A 144 -12.72 -7.37 -4.50
CA GLY A 144 -12.45 -6.57 -3.31
C GLY A 144 -11.02 -6.71 -2.77
N LYS A 145 -10.07 -7.25 -3.56
CA LYS A 145 -8.69 -7.54 -3.15
C LYS A 145 -7.67 -6.65 -3.85
N MET A 146 -6.53 -6.43 -3.20
CA MET A 146 -5.36 -5.78 -3.78
C MET A 146 -4.06 -6.53 -3.47
N ILE A 147 -3.08 -6.43 -4.36
CA ILE A 147 -1.69 -6.81 -4.08
C ILE A 147 -0.88 -5.54 -3.80
N HIS A 148 -0.13 -5.52 -2.70
CA HIS A 148 0.68 -4.38 -2.29
C HIS A 148 1.90 -4.81 -1.47
N ALA A 149 2.93 -3.96 -1.40
CA ALA A 149 4.06 -4.15 -0.49
C ALA A 149 3.69 -3.65 0.92
N SER A 150 3.46 -4.56 1.86
CA SER A 150 3.16 -4.29 3.27
C SER A 150 4.44 -4.13 4.07
N THR A 151 4.58 -3.03 4.82
CA THR A 151 5.78 -2.72 5.62
C THR A 151 6.21 -3.82 6.59
N SER A 152 5.28 -4.64 7.09
CA SER A 152 5.53 -5.71 8.06
C SER A 152 5.50 -7.13 7.47
N ARG A 153 5.08 -7.31 6.21
CA ARG A 153 4.85 -8.65 5.61
C ARG A 153 5.38 -8.81 4.18
N GLY A 154 6.01 -7.78 3.62
CA GLY A 154 6.39 -7.77 2.21
C GLY A 154 5.19 -7.73 1.27
N VAL A 155 5.37 -8.18 0.04
CA VAL A 155 4.33 -8.18 -1.00
C VAL A 155 3.28 -9.24 -0.72
N VAL A 156 2.04 -8.83 -0.53
CA VAL A 156 0.93 -9.66 -0.08
C VAL A 156 -0.39 -9.24 -0.74
N CYS A 157 -1.31 -10.20 -0.86
CA CYS A 157 -2.70 -9.94 -1.23
C CYS A 157 -3.55 -9.66 0.01
N GLN A 158 -4.45 -8.69 -0.06
CA GLN A 158 -5.22 -8.18 1.09
C GLN A 158 -6.60 -7.66 0.67
N ASN A 159 -7.60 -7.76 1.56
CA ASN A 159 -8.95 -7.27 1.22
C ASN A 159 -9.08 -5.76 1.51
N LEU A 160 -9.74 -5.04 0.61
CA LEU A 160 -10.11 -3.63 0.76
C LEU A 160 -11.22 -3.37 1.79
N SER A 161 -11.84 -4.44 2.29
CA SER A 161 -12.82 -4.44 3.38
C SER A 161 -12.20 -4.51 4.77
N ASP A 162 -10.89 -4.78 4.88
CA ASP A 162 -10.22 -4.80 6.18
C ASP A 162 -10.17 -3.39 6.79
N ASP A 163 -10.48 -3.28 8.08
CA ASP A 163 -10.63 -2.01 8.83
C ASP A 163 -9.50 -0.98 8.62
N TYR A 164 -8.25 -1.46 8.49
CA TYR A 164 -7.12 -0.60 8.18
C TYR A 164 -7.26 0.12 6.83
N TYR A 165 -7.62 -0.63 5.79
CA TYR A 165 -7.71 -0.11 4.42
C TYR A 165 -9.02 0.63 4.16
N THR A 166 -10.10 0.32 4.90
CA THR A 166 -11.33 1.13 4.83
C THR A 166 -11.10 2.52 5.45
N ARG A 167 -10.47 2.60 6.64
CA ARG A 167 -10.18 3.87 7.33
C ARG A 167 -9.11 4.72 6.64
N THR A 168 -8.12 4.09 6.00
CA THR A 168 -7.00 4.82 5.35
C THR A 168 -7.23 5.11 3.86
N PHE A 169 -8.34 4.69 3.26
CA PHE A 169 -8.62 4.89 1.83
C PHE A 169 -8.69 6.37 1.46
N VAL A 170 -7.91 6.79 0.46
CA VAL A 170 -7.91 8.15 -0.10
C VAL A 170 -8.63 8.21 -1.44
N GLY A 171 -8.46 7.18 -2.28
CA GLY A 171 -9.09 7.15 -3.60
C GLY A 171 -8.60 5.98 -4.45
N ALA A 172 -9.15 5.89 -5.66
CA ALA A 172 -8.73 4.96 -6.70
C ALA A 172 -8.48 5.70 -8.02
N GLY A 173 -7.64 5.12 -8.87
CA GLY A 173 -7.33 5.68 -10.18
C GLY A 173 -6.96 4.62 -11.22
N ARG A 174 -7.29 4.90 -12.48
CA ARG A 174 -6.99 4.06 -13.63
C ARG A 174 -5.97 4.76 -14.53
N VAL A 175 -4.90 4.04 -14.87
CA VAL A 175 -3.89 4.48 -15.82
C VAL A 175 -4.49 4.59 -17.22
N ASP A 176 -4.28 5.73 -17.91
CA ASP A 176 -4.96 6.01 -19.17
C ASP A 176 -4.52 5.15 -20.34
N SER A 177 -3.21 4.92 -20.50
CA SER A 177 -2.70 4.02 -21.54
C SER A 177 -3.26 2.59 -21.39
N PHE A 178 -3.35 2.09 -20.15
CA PHE A 178 -3.98 0.82 -19.82
C PHE A 178 -5.48 0.80 -20.16
N ALA A 179 -6.22 1.86 -19.80
CA ALA A 179 -7.63 1.99 -20.14
C ALA A 179 -7.87 1.99 -21.67
N SER A 180 -6.99 2.64 -22.44
CA SER A 180 -7.05 2.69 -23.91
C SER A 180 -6.77 1.32 -24.54
N ILE A 181 -5.75 0.60 -24.06
CA ILE A 181 -5.45 -0.79 -24.48
C ILE A 181 -6.65 -1.72 -24.20
N ASN A 182 -7.27 -1.59 -23.03
CA ASN A 182 -8.39 -2.45 -22.63
C ASN A 182 -9.69 -2.11 -23.40
N LYS A 183 -9.89 -0.83 -23.79
CA LYS A 183 -11.03 -0.40 -24.62
C LYS A 183 -10.92 -0.86 -26.07
N SER A 184 -9.76 -0.67 -26.73
CA SER A 184 -9.60 -0.98 -28.16
C SER A 184 -9.78 -2.47 -28.47
N LYS A 185 -9.52 -3.35 -27.49
CA LYS A 185 -9.73 -4.79 -27.58
C LYS A 185 -11.19 -5.24 -27.35
N LYS A 186 -12.04 -4.42 -26.71
CA LYS A 186 -13.47 -4.73 -26.51
C LYS A 186 -14.38 -4.36 -27.70
N SER A 187 -13.86 -3.67 -28.72
CA SER A 187 -14.69 -3.00 -29.75
C SER A 187 -14.52 -3.47 -31.21
N LYS A 188 -13.81 -4.59 -31.51
CA LYS A 188 -13.70 -5.06 -32.90
C LYS A 188 -13.54 -6.58 -33.06
N PRO A 189 -14.44 -7.22 -33.83
CA PRO A 189 -14.05 -8.15 -34.88
C PRO A 189 -14.48 -7.57 -36.25
N SER A 190 -13.58 -6.87 -36.93
CA SER A 190 -13.84 -6.41 -38.30
C SER A 190 -12.54 -6.31 -39.09
N LYS A 191 -12.50 -7.15 -40.14
CA LYS A 191 -11.49 -7.28 -41.20
C LYS A 191 -10.94 -5.92 -41.63
N GLN A 192 -9.62 -5.80 -41.73
CA GLN A 192 -9.01 -4.82 -42.63
C GLN A 192 -7.70 -5.37 -43.22
N LYS A 193 -7.49 -5.02 -44.48
CA LYS A 193 -6.51 -5.58 -45.42
C LYS A 193 -5.18 -4.79 -45.33
N PRO A 194 -4.01 -5.38 -45.67
CA PRO A 194 -2.72 -4.68 -45.57
C PRO A 194 -2.56 -3.59 -46.64
N GLN A 195 -1.86 -2.51 -46.31
CA GLN A 195 -1.24 -1.58 -47.25
C GLN A 195 0.16 -1.18 -46.77
N GLN A 196 1.06 -0.97 -47.74
CA GLN A 196 2.49 -0.72 -47.60
C GLN A 196 2.83 0.76 -47.88
N ASP A 197 4.13 1.07 -47.85
CA ASP A 197 4.80 2.36 -48.16
C ASP A 197 4.64 3.48 -47.11
N ALA A 198 5.65 4.29 -46.79
CA ALA A 198 6.99 4.46 -47.39
C ALA A 198 8.12 4.65 -46.34
N SER A 199 9.37 4.77 -46.81
CA SER A 199 10.65 4.83 -46.07
C SER A 199 11.34 6.22 -46.28
N PRO A 200 12.56 6.54 -45.77
CA PRO A 200 12.97 6.72 -44.37
C PRO A 200 13.77 8.04 -44.08
N ALA A 201 14.31 8.15 -42.84
CA ALA A 201 15.47 8.97 -42.40
C ALA A 201 15.25 10.48 -42.08
N PRO A 202 16.15 11.15 -41.31
CA PRO A 202 17.37 10.66 -40.63
C PRO A 202 17.36 10.78 -39.09
N GLN A 203 18.35 10.17 -38.43
CA GLN A 203 18.57 10.24 -36.97
C GLN A 203 19.72 11.19 -36.59
N PRO A 204 19.72 11.76 -35.37
CA PRO A 204 20.92 12.16 -34.66
C PRO A 204 21.31 11.12 -33.59
N SER A 205 22.59 10.79 -33.55
CA SER A 205 23.26 9.94 -32.58
C SER A 205 23.45 10.60 -31.21
N VAL A 206 23.24 9.86 -30.12
CA VAL A 206 23.85 10.12 -28.80
C VAL A 206 24.25 8.79 -28.15
N ASP A 207 25.33 8.83 -27.37
CA ASP A 207 26.17 7.68 -27.05
C ASP A 207 25.64 6.65 -26.02
N GLU A 208 26.35 5.53 -26.01
CA GLU A 208 26.04 4.28 -25.33
C GLU A 208 26.28 4.32 -23.80
N ALA A 209 25.29 3.85 -23.05
CA ALA A 209 25.46 3.45 -21.64
C ALA A 209 24.55 2.24 -21.34
N THR A 210 25.14 1.04 -21.42
CA THR A 210 24.45 -0.25 -21.34
C THR A 210 23.76 -0.52 -20.00
N PRO A 211 22.44 -0.79 -19.96
CA PRO A 211 21.82 -1.61 -18.93
C PRO A 211 21.76 -3.08 -19.37
N SER A 212 22.18 -4.00 -18.49
CA SER A 212 22.16 -5.45 -18.73
C SER A 212 20.76 -5.96 -19.14
N PRO A 213 20.67 -7.00 -20.00
CA PRO A 213 19.40 -7.43 -20.57
C PRO A 213 18.43 -7.99 -19.51
N VAL A 214 17.32 -7.28 -19.30
CA VAL A 214 16.16 -7.79 -18.60
C VAL A 214 15.32 -8.59 -19.61
N PRO A 215 14.86 -9.83 -19.31
CA PRO A 215 14.17 -10.66 -20.29
C PRO A 215 12.80 -10.08 -20.67
N THR A 216 12.70 -9.52 -21.87
CA THR A 216 11.44 -9.05 -22.48
C THR A 216 10.53 -10.23 -22.83
N VAL A 217 9.55 -10.50 -21.97
CA VAL A 217 8.52 -11.50 -22.23
C VAL A 217 7.63 -11.03 -23.38
N HIS A 218 7.76 -11.66 -24.55
CA HIS A 218 6.87 -11.41 -25.68
C HIS A 218 5.45 -11.88 -25.36
N ILE A 219 4.46 -11.11 -25.81
CA ILE A 219 3.08 -11.14 -25.29
C ILE A 219 2.29 -12.41 -25.73
N ASP A 220 2.86 -13.29 -26.55
CA ASP A 220 2.08 -14.32 -27.26
C ASP A 220 2.15 -15.74 -26.68
N ASP A 221 3.00 -16.04 -25.69
CA ASP A 221 3.12 -17.37 -25.06
C ASP A 221 2.48 -17.47 -23.66
N ILE A 222 1.29 -16.90 -23.46
CA ILE A 222 0.64 -16.88 -22.12
C ILE A 222 0.08 -18.25 -21.71
N ASP A 223 -0.35 -19.10 -22.67
CA ASP A 223 -1.04 -20.37 -22.37
C ASP A 223 -0.08 -21.51 -21.95
N LYS A 224 1.22 -21.40 -22.22
CA LYS A 224 2.19 -22.50 -21.96
C LYS A 224 2.73 -22.52 -20.53
N VAL A 225 2.73 -21.38 -19.83
CA VAL A 225 3.33 -21.24 -18.48
C VAL A 225 2.38 -21.70 -17.37
N LEU A 226 1.07 -21.77 -17.62
CA LEU A 226 0.07 -22.18 -16.61
C LEU A 226 -0.02 -23.70 -16.38
N LYS A 227 0.82 -24.52 -17.04
CA LYS A 227 0.74 -25.99 -17.00
C LYS A 227 2.03 -26.71 -16.59
N ALA A 228 3.07 -25.98 -16.19
CA ALA A 228 4.31 -26.56 -15.63
C ALA A 228 4.34 -26.38 -14.11
N GLY A 229 4.58 -27.48 -13.38
CA GLY A 229 4.51 -27.52 -11.92
C GLY A 229 5.69 -26.88 -11.18
N GLN A 230 5.55 -26.88 -9.85
CA GLN A 230 6.54 -26.42 -8.87
C GLN A 230 7.93 -27.05 -9.08
N PRO A 231 9.02 -26.32 -8.78
CA PRO A 231 10.18 -26.88 -8.11
C PRO A 231 9.90 -26.97 -6.60
N GLN A 232 10.12 -28.15 -6.03
CA GLN A 232 10.33 -28.32 -4.58
C GLN A 232 11.71 -27.76 -4.22
N SER A 233 11.86 -27.18 -3.03
CA SER A 233 13.16 -26.94 -2.41
C SER A 233 13.16 -27.54 -1.01
N GLU A 234 13.71 -28.75 -0.90
CA GLU A 234 13.98 -29.39 0.39
C GLU A 234 15.09 -28.66 1.16
N PRO A 235 15.16 -28.79 2.50
CA PRO A 235 16.09 -28.03 3.32
C PRO A 235 17.53 -28.57 3.21
N VAL A 236 18.48 -27.68 2.92
CA VAL A 236 19.91 -28.01 2.96
C VAL A 236 20.33 -28.17 4.43
N LYS A 237 20.74 -29.40 4.76
CA LYS A 237 21.43 -29.76 5.99
C LYS A 237 22.88 -29.26 5.91
N VAL A 238 23.39 -28.61 6.95
CA VAL A 238 24.80 -28.24 7.08
C VAL A 238 25.34 -28.92 8.34
N ASP A 239 26.43 -29.66 8.18
CA ASP A 239 26.92 -30.59 9.18
C ASP A 239 27.74 -29.94 10.31
N GLU A 240 27.77 -30.67 11.43
CA GLU A 240 28.44 -30.41 12.69
C GLU A 240 29.94 -30.79 12.61
N PRO A 241 30.88 -29.93 13.05
CA PRO A 241 32.25 -30.34 13.34
C PRO A 241 32.43 -30.64 14.84
N LYS A 242 32.92 -31.84 15.14
CA LYS A 242 33.19 -32.36 16.49
C LYS A 242 34.69 -32.44 16.76
N ASP A 243 35.08 -32.12 18.01
CA ASP A 243 36.22 -32.65 18.79
C ASP A 243 37.64 -32.63 18.14
N ALA A 244 38.77 -32.28 18.76
CA ALA A 244 39.19 -31.82 20.10
C ALA A 244 40.72 -31.46 19.97
N PRO A 245 41.55 -31.23 21.01
CA PRO A 245 41.29 -31.10 22.46
C PRO A 245 41.90 -29.83 23.10
N ALA A 246 41.64 -29.67 24.40
CA ALA A 246 42.19 -28.61 25.24
C ALA A 246 43.54 -28.99 25.88
N THR A 247 44.37 -27.98 26.19
CA THR A 247 45.46 -28.07 27.18
C THR A 247 45.44 -26.87 28.11
N THR A 248 45.29 -27.16 29.41
CA THR A 248 45.30 -26.20 30.52
C THR A 248 46.69 -25.66 30.81
N THR A 249 46.83 -24.38 31.15
CA THR A 249 47.98 -23.83 31.92
C THR A 249 47.49 -22.64 32.76
N THR A 250 48.09 -22.45 33.94
CA THR A 250 47.48 -21.78 35.10
C THR A 250 48.38 -20.67 35.65
N GLU A 251 47.80 -19.48 35.90
CA GLU A 251 48.28 -18.38 36.79
C GLU A 251 49.68 -17.75 36.57
N PRO A 252 50.02 -16.63 37.25
CA PRO A 252 49.17 -15.59 37.87
C PRO A 252 49.50 -14.16 37.38
N ALA A 253 48.72 -13.18 37.84
CA ALA A 253 48.97 -11.74 37.64
C ALA A 253 49.99 -11.16 38.66
N PRO A 254 50.54 -9.96 38.39
CA PRO A 254 50.98 -9.05 39.46
C PRO A 254 50.11 -7.78 39.55
N ARG A 255 49.99 -7.30 40.78
CA ARG A 255 49.21 -6.13 41.24
C ARG A 255 50.19 -5.04 41.66
N VAL A 256 49.98 -3.78 41.26
CA VAL A 256 50.74 -2.62 41.75
C VAL A 256 49.81 -1.41 41.99
N GLN A 257 50.16 -0.60 43.00
CA GLN A 257 49.42 0.51 43.62
C GLN A 257 50.39 1.73 43.77
N GLU A 258 50.00 3.00 43.98
CA GLU A 258 48.66 3.55 44.28
C GLU A 258 48.40 4.93 43.58
N PRO A 259 47.98 6.10 44.16
CA PRO A 259 47.40 7.21 43.36
C PRO A 259 48.19 8.55 43.46
N LEU A 260 47.62 9.67 42.93
CA LEU A 260 47.38 10.95 43.66
C LEU A 260 46.84 12.14 42.79
N THR A 261 45.52 12.31 42.74
CA THR A 261 44.79 13.63 42.84
C THR A 261 45.02 14.76 41.76
N PRO A 262 44.46 16.00 41.84
CA PRO A 262 43.46 16.42 40.85
C PRO A 262 43.58 17.85 40.23
N VAL A 263 42.88 18.14 39.12
CA VAL A 263 42.66 19.52 38.62
C VAL A 263 41.20 19.82 38.24
N ARG A 264 40.46 20.31 39.24
CA ARG A 264 39.60 21.51 39.25
C ARG A 264 38.95 22.03 37.93
N THR A 265 37.64 21.79 37.83
CA THR A 265 36.53 22.75 37.58
C THR A 265 36.52 23.67 36.34
N ALA A 266 35.47 23.51 35.52
CA ALA A 266 34.68 24.61 34.95
C ALA A 266 33.19 24.19 34.89
N GLU A 267 32.27 25.14 35.15
CA GLU A 267 30.83 24.91 35.38
C GLU A 267 29.93 25.09 34.12
N PRO A 268 28.65 24.68 34.16
CA PRO A 268 27.79 24.62 32.98
C PRO A 268 27.06 25.93 32.65
N VAL A 269 26.69 26.11 31.38
CA VAL A 269 25.81 27.21 30.91
C VAL A 269 24.44 26.63 30.48
N PRO A 270 23.30 27.22 30.91
CA PRO A 270 21.98 26.62 30.75
C PRO A 270 21.17 27.07 29.52
N GLN A 271 20.12 26.28 29.29
CA GLN A 271 18.93 26.38 28.43
C GLN A 271 18.51 27.73 27.83
N ALA A 272 17.97 27.66 26.59
CA ALA A 272 16.79 28.42 26.18
C ALA A 272 15.97 27.67 25.09
N SER A 273 14.65 27.82 25.15
CA SER A 273 13.60 27.42 24.19
C SER A 273 12.33 28.21 24.55
N PRO A 274 11.23 28.18 23.78
CA PRO A 274 11.09 28.32 22.34
C PRO A 274 10.18 29.52 21.97
N ASP A 275 10.28 30.06 20.75
CA ASP A 275 9.28 31.02 20.25
C ASP A 275 8.26 30.35 19.31
N ASN A 276 6.97 30.53 19.63
CA ASN A 276 5.84 30.26 18.75
C ASN A 276 5.14 31.60 18.43
N ALA A 277 4.89 31.83 17.14
CA ALA A 277 3.85 32.71 16.59
C ALA A 277 3.49 32.05 15.24
N ASP A 278 2.25 31.72 14.88
CA ASP A 278 0.94 32.29 15.22
C ASP A 278 0.80 33.75 14.79
N ASP A 279 0.49 33.90 13.50
CA ASP A 279 -0.48 34.88 13.01
C ASP A 279 -1.11 34.30 11.72
N GLY A 280 -2.43 34.42 11.60
CA GLY A 280 -3.21 33.86 10.50
C GLY A 280 -3.87 34.93 9.64
N ASP A 281 -4.44 34.49 8.50
CA ASP A 281 -5.31 35.27 7.60
C ASP A 281 -4.67 36.58 7.02
N ASP A 282 -5.01 37.10 5.85
CA ASP A 282 -6.24 37.02 5.08
C ASP A 282 -5.97 37.42 3.59
N ALA A 283 -7.04 37.65 2.83
CA ALA A 283 -7.14 38.49 1.63
C ALA A 283 -6.46 38.01 0.33
N ARG A 284 -7.25 37.23 -0.43
CA ARG A 284 -7.31 37.40 -1.90
C ARG A 284 -7.88 38.79 -2.24
N SER A 285 -7.22 39.60 -3.08
CA SER A 285 -7.86 40.52 -4.07
C SER A 285 -6.86 41.41 -4.84
N ALA A 286 -7.32 41.95 -5.98
CA ALA A 286 -6.64 42.92 -6.88
C ALA A 286 -5.35 42.41 -7.57
N VAL A 287 -5.22 42.24 -8.89
CA VAL A 287 -5.85 42.83 -10.11
C VAL A 287 -5.40 44.26 -10.42
N LEU A 288 -4.61 44.38 -11.49
CA LEU A 288 -4.29 45.57 -12.31
C LEU A 288 -3.60 46.77 -11.62
N ARG A 289 -2.34 47.02 -12.01
CA ARG A 289 -1.90 48.16 -12.88
C ARG A 289 -0.38 48.17 -13.01
N ASN A 290 0.12 47.99 -14.23
CA ASN A 290 1.48 48.38 -14.61
C ASN A 290 1.44 48.75 -16.10
N LEU A 291 1.26 50.04 -16.37
CA LEU A 291 1.46 50.67 -17.68
C LEU A 291 2.30 51.93 -17.43
N PRO A 292 3.46 52.10 -18.08
CA PRO A 292 4.30 53.27 -17.86
C PRO A 292 3.71 54.53 -18.52
N ASP A 293 4.01 55.67 -17.91
CA ASP A 293 3.51 56.99 -18.28
C ASP A 293 4.17 57.50 -19.58
N LEU A 294 3.46 58.38 -20.29
CA LEU A 294 3.94 59.07 -21.50
C LEU A 294 3.81 60.58 -21.33
N ARG A 295 4.91 61.24 -20.95
CA ARG A 295 5.20 62.66 -21.21
C ARG A 295 6.65 63.01 -20.90
#